data_AF-A0A0F2DCD5-F1
#
_entry.id   AF-A0A0F2DCD5-F1
#
_cell.length_a   1.000
_cell.length_b   1.000
_cell.length_c   1.000
_cell.angle_alpha   90.00
_cell.angle_beta   90.00
_cell.angle_gamma   90.00
#
_symmetry.space_group_name_H-M   'P 1'
#
loop_
_entity.id
_entity.type
_entity.pdbx_description
1 polymer ?
#
loop_
_entity_poly.entity_id
_entity_poly.type
_entity_poly.pdbx_seq_one_letter_code
_entity_poly.pdbx_strand_id
1 'polypeptide(L)'
;MKIFNWEKNKTLYRYLKNGDLFCFKIADKLFGYGRIIAKNKLGATVGIFDLFTSSPVELFDYKNAGNYPILFKTVLDCHTLFESKLESDWRIIAQDPNYQDSTLSEITSINPAMGLAHNADFSIEQEIDEEDARQKILKSIELLETPNSHYHILSFLIRRKPEIFNLPIESFAEFGDFISDEFQKIHHRNLKE
;
A
#
# COMPACT_ATOMS: atom_id res chain seq x y z
N MET A 1 6.71 20.76 -2.90
CA MET A 1 5.81 19.72 -3.42
C MET A 1 5.24 20.13 -4.77
N LYS A 2 5.16 19.20 -5.72
CA LYS A 2 4.60 19.37 -7.07
C LYS A 2 3.36 18.49 -7.20
N ILE A 3 2.18 19.07 -7.43
CA ILE A 3 0.91 18.34 -7.53
C ILE A 3 0.63 18.01 -9.01
N PHE A 4 0.04 16.84 -9.25
CA PHE A 4 -0.37 16.35 -10.55
C PHE A 4 -1.89 16.15 -10.59
N ASN A 5 -2.52 16.41 -11.74
CA ASN A 5 -3.91 16.02 -11.96
C ASN A 5 -4.01 14.50 -12.15
N TRP A 6 -5.17 13.93 -11.81
CA TRP A 6 -5.46 12.50 -12.00
C TRP A 6 -5.16 12.04 -13.43
N GLU A 7 -5.49 12.86 -14.43
CA GLU A 7 -5.31 12.60 -15.88
C GLU A 7 -3.85 12.55 -16.38
N LYS A 8 -2.85 12.57 -15.48
CA LYS A 8 -1.45 12.44 -15.88
C LYS A 8 -1.18 11.05 -16.49
N ASN A 9 -0.36 11.03 -17.53
CA ASN A 9 0.18 9.82 -18.14
C ASN A 9 0.86 8.89 -17.12
N LYS A 10 0.94 7.59 -17.45
CA LYS A 10 1.60 6.55 -16.64
C LYS A 10 2.97 7.01 -16.12
N THR A 11 3.29 6.64 -14.89
CA THR A 11 4.61 6.91 -14.30
C THR A 11 5.44 5.63 -14.38
N LEU A 12 6.55 5.70 -15.11
CA LEU A 12 7.48 4.57 -15.22
C LEU A 12 8.20 4.36 -13.89
N TYR A 13 8.49 3.11 -13.53
CA TYR A 13 9.09 2.73 -12.25
C TYR A 13 10.39 3.50 -11.94
N ARG A 14 11.21 3.72 -12.99
CA ARG A 14 12.47 4.49 -12.87
C ARG A 14 12.29 5.94 -12.43
N TYR A 15 11.10 6.51 -12.60
CA TYR A 15 10.79 7.90 -12.24
C TYR A 15 10.12 8.05 -10.87
N LEU A 16 9.77 6.94 -10.21
CA LEU A 16 9.31 6.97 -8.83
C LEU A 16 10.43 7.48 -7.92
N LYS A 17 10.07 8.32 -6.96
CA LYS A 17 10.98 8.91 -5.98
C LYS A 17 10.45 8.73 -4.56
N ASN A 18 11.35 8.72 -3.59
CA ASN A 18 10.97 8.82 -2.18
C ASN A 18 10.17 10.11 -1.98
N GLY A 19 9.09 10.03 -1.22
CA GLY A 19 8.16 11.15 -1.01
C GLY A 19 7.06 11.29 -2.06
N ASP A 20 7.10 10.52 -3.15
CA ASP A 20 5.99 10.50 -4.11
C ASP A 20 4.71 10.06 -3.40
N LEU A 21 3.67 10.88 -3.53
CA LEU A 21 2.33 10.62 -3.07
C LEU A 21 1.55 9.96 -4.20
N PHE A 22 0.88 8.86 -3.88
CA PHE A 22 0.05 8.13 -4.82
C PHE A 22 -1.38 7.98 -4.33
N CYS A 23 -2.25 7.76 -5.31
CA CYS A 23 -3.62 7.35 -5.11
C CYS A 23 -3.88 6.09 -5.94
N PHE A 24 -4.73 5.20 -5.43
CA PHE A 24 -5.12 3.97 -6.09
C PHE A 24 -6.62 3.73 -5.97
N LYS A 25 -7.22 3.20 -7.04
CA LYS A 25 -8.64 2.84 -7.06
C LYS A 25 -8.84 1.50 -6.34
N ILE A 26 -9.77 1.46 -5.39
CA ILE A 26 -10.23 0.23 -4.72
C ILE A 26 -11.55 -0.23 -5.34
N ALA A 27 -12.47 0.71 -5.55
CA ALA A 27 -13.79 0.48 -6.13
C ALA A 27 -14.25 1.72 -6.89
N ASP A 28 -15.40 1.64 -7.56
CA ASP A 28 -16.10 2.83 -8.03
C ASP A 28 -16.40 3.75 -6.85
N LYS A 29 -15.88 4.97 -6.91
CA LYS A 29 -15.96 5.98 -5.82
C LYS A 29 -15.36 5.51 -4.50
N LEU A 30 -14.31 4.67 -4.54
CA LEU A 30 -13.49 4.38 -3.37
C LEU A 30 -12.02 4.36 -3.77
N PHE A 31 -11.26 5.29 -3.20
CA PHE A 31 -9.85 5.49 -3.49
C PHE A 31 -9.05 5.49 -2.19
N GLY A 32 -7.91 4.81 -2.22
CA GLY A 32 -6.90 4.84 -1.17
C GLY A 32 -5.70 5.71 -1.56
N TYR A 33 -4.88 6.04 -0.57
CA TYR A 33 -3.71 6.88 -0.74
C TYR A 33 -2.50 6.31 -0.02
N GLY A 34 -1.32 6.71 -0.45
CA GLY A 34 -0.09 6.39 0.25
C GLY A 34 1.09 7.22 -0.23
N ARG A 35 2.25 6.90 0.35
CA ARG A 35 3.53 7.54 0.04
C ARG A 35 4.60 6.50 -0.19
N ILE A 36 5.45 6.72 -1.19
CA ILE A 36 6.71 5.99 -1.35
C ILE A 36 7.68 6.42 -0.25
N ILE A 37 7.99 5.51 0.66
CA ILE A 37 8.97 5.76 1.72
C ILE A 37 10.37 5.66 1.12
N ALA A 38 10.66 4.50 0.52
CA ALA A 38 11.94 4.25 -0.13
C ALA A 38 11.83 3.22 -1.25
N LYS A 39 12.59 3.44 -2.32
CA LYS A 39 12.84 2.39 -3.31
C LYS A 39 13.83 1.36 -2.75
N ASN A 40 13.62 0.10 -3.08
CA ASN A 40 14.49 -1.00 -2.66
C ASN A 40 14.56 -2.08 -3.77
N LYS A 41 15.31 -3.15 -3.51
CA LYS A 41 15.59 -4.23 -4.47
C LYS A 41 14.34 -4.98 -4.97
N LEU A 42 13.21 -4.90 -4.26
CA LEU A 42 11.97 -5.59 -4.59
C LEU A 42 10.90 -4.68 -5.23
N GLY A 43 11.15 -3.36 -5.27
CA GLY A 43 10.19 -2.38 -5.77
C GLY A 43 10.30 -1.09 -4.97
N ALA A 44 9.35 -0.86 -4.07
CA ALA A 44 9.44 0.21 -3.08
C ALA A 44 8.64 -0.13 -1.82
N THR A 45 9.19 0.22 -0.66
CA THR A 45 8.44 0.27 0.58
C THR A 45 7.59 1.52 0.59
N VAL A 46 6.31 1.35 0.89
CA VAL A 46 5.31 2.43 0.96
C VAL A 46 4.64 2.45 2.32
N GLY A 47 4.12 3.61 2.70
CA GLY A 47 3.11 3.74 3.74
C GLY A 47 1.74 3.91 3.10
N ILE A 48 0.79 3.03 3.41
CA ILE A 48 -0.62 3.22 3.06
C ILE A 48 -1.27 4.07 4.14
N PHE A 49 -1.96 5.14 3.75
CA PHE A 49 -2.61 6.05 4.68
C PHE A 49 -3.95 5.48 5.16
N ASP A 50 -4.32 5.81 6.39
CA ASP A 50 -5.69 5.66 6.90
C ASP A 50 -6.57 6.80 6.38
N LEU A 51 -6.69 6.87 5.05
CA LEU A 51 -7.44 7.89 4.32
C LEU A 51 -8.08 7.27 3.09
N PHE A 52 -9.41 7.39 3.02
CA PHE A 52 -10.20 6.88 1.92
C PHE A 52 -11.21 7.94 1.47
N THR A 53 -11.35 8.11 0.17
CA THR A 53 -12.21 9.16 -0.41
C THR A 53 -12.99 8.65 -1.60
N SER A 54 -14.07 9.35 -1.95
CA SER A 54 -14.88 9.04 -3.12
C SER A 54 -14.36 9.58 -4.45
N SER A 55 -13.31 10.41 -4.42
CA SER A 55 -12.69 11.03 -5.58
C SER A 55 -11.18 11.20 -5.36
N PRO A 56 -10.31 10.92 -6.34
CA PRO A 56 -8.87 10.73 -6.15
C PRO A 56 -8.03 12.00 -5.91
N VAL A 57 -8.61 13.21 -6.02
CA VAL A 57 -7.81 14.46 -6.01
C VAL A 57 -8.46 15.59 -5.23
N GLU A 58 -9.79 15.75 -5.30
CA GLU A 58 -10.45 16.94 -4.75
C GLU A 58 -10.44 17.02 -3.22
N LEU A 59 -10.24 15.89 -2.54
CA LEU A 59 -10.34 15.78 -1.09
C LEU A 59 -9.01 15.54 -0.37
N PHE A 60 -7.89 15.42 -1.10
CA PHE A 60 -6.59 15.14 -0.50
C PHE A 60 -5.90 16.43 -0.03
N ASP A 61 -5.62 16.56 1.27
CA ASP A 61 -4.90 17.71 1.82
C ASP A 61 -3.39 17.53 1.63
N TYR A 62 -2.92 17.98 0.46
CA TYR A 62 -1.50 17.93 0.13
C TYR A 62 -0.63 18.70 1.14
N LYS A 63 -1.12 19.78 1.76
CA LYS A 63 -0.31 20.58 2.69
C LYS A 63 0.01 19.81 3.97
N ASN A 64 -0.92 18.95 4.39
CA ASN A 64 -0.80 18.14 5.59
C ASN A 64 -0.53 16.66 5.28
N ALA A 65 -0.11 16.33 4.05
CA ALA A 65 0.12 14.95 3.63
C ALA A 65 1.12 14.19 4.52
N GLY A 66 2.06 14.89 5.17
CA GLY A 66 2.99 14.31 6.15
C GLY A 66 2.36 13.87 7.47
N ASN A 67 1.16 14.33 7.77
CA ASN A 67 0.47 14.09 9.05
C ASN A 67 -0.61 13.00 8.94
N TYR A 68 -0.88 12.46 7.74
CA TYR A 68 -1.83 11.37 7.62
C TYR A 68 -1.31 10.12 8.35
N PRO A 69 -2.12 9.50 9.23
CA PRO A 69 -1.74 8.25 9.88
C PRO A 69 -1.45 7.18 8.84
N ILE A 70 -0.36 6.43 9.04
CA ILE A 70 -0.04 5.26 8.22
C ILE A 70 -0.79 4.07 8.82
N LEU A 71 -1.65 3.44 8.02
CA LEU A 71 -2.39 2.23 8.39
C LEU A 71 -1.45 1.01 8.45
N PHE A 72 -0.59 0.86 7.46
CA PHE A 72 0.49 -0.12 7.43
C PHE A 72 1.57 0.29 6.42
N LYS A 73 2.78 -0.24 6.62
CA LYS A 73 3.89 -0.17 5.66
C LYS A 73 4.02 -1.52 4.96
N THR A 74 4.35 -1.53 3.67
CA THR A 74 4.60 -2.78 2.93
C THR A 74 5.42 -2.54 1.68
N VAL A 75 5.99 -3.60 1.10
CA VAL A 75 6.73 -3.56 -0.18
C VAL A 75 5.75 -3.74 -1.34
N LEU A 76 5.76 -2.83 -2.31
CA LEU A 76 4.92 -2.90 -3.50
C LEU A 76 5.67 -3.40 -4.74
N ASP A 77 5.00 -4.22 -5.55
CA ASP A 77 5.35 -4.42 -6.95
C ASP A 77 5.03 -3.15 -7.75
N CYS A 78 5.96 -2.21 -7.72
CA CYS A 78 5.75 -0.91 -8.35
C CYS A 78 5.68 -0.99 -9.89
N HIS A 79 6.28 -2.00 -10.50
CA HIS A 79 6.21 -2.17 -11.95
C HIS A 79 4.78 -2.55 -12.35
N THR A 80 4.22 -3.58 -11.71
CA THR A 80 2.87 -4.06 -11.99
C THR A 80 1.82 -2.97 -11.74
N LEU A 81 1.96 -2.26 -10.61
CA LEU A 81 0.97 -1.28 -10.15
C LEU A 81 1.05 0.06 -10.88
N PHE A 82 2.21 0.71 -10.94
CA PHE A 82 2.32 2.08 -11.47
C PHE A 82 2.60 2.15 -12.97
N GLU A 83 3.38 1.20 -13.50
CA GLU A 83 3.86 1.26 -14.88
C GLU A 83 2.96 0.49 -15.84
N SER A 84 2.67 -0.78 -15.55
CA SER A 84 1.84 -1.61 -16.42
C SER A 84 0.34 -1.48 -16.14
N LYS A 85 -0.06 -1.11 -14.91
CA LYS A 85 -1.46 -0.94 -14.49
C LYS A 85 -2.35 -2.15 -14.85
N LEU A 86 -1.85 -3.35 -14.58
CA LEU A 86 -2.49 -4.59 -15.03
C LEU A 86 -3.70 -4.98 -14.18
N GLU A 87 -3.76 -4.52 -12.93
CA GLU A 87 -4.80 -4.90 -11.97
C GLU A 87 -5.74 -3.72 -11.72
N SER A 88 -5.23 -2.62 -11.17
CA SER A 88 -6.04 -1.44 -10.87
C SER A 88 -5.31 -0.15 -11.23
N ASP A 89 -6.01 0.96 -11.09
CA ASP A 89 -5.56 2.28 -11.48
C ASP A 89 -4.77 2.92 -10.33
N TRP A 90 -3.44 2.83 -10.39
CA TRP A 90 -2.50 3.47 -9.46
C TRP A 90 -1.80 4.65 -10.12
N ARG A 91 -1.74 5.80 -9.43
CA ARG A 91 -1.19 7.04 -9.99
C ARG A 91 -0.41 7.84 -8.96
N ILE A 92 0.72 8.39 -9.37
CA ILE A 92 1.45 9.42 -8.62
C ILE A 92 0.71 10.74 -8.77
N ILE A 93 0.16 11.24 -7.68
CA ILE A 93 -0.68 12.46 -7.61
C ILE A 93 0.10 13.68 -7.11
N ALA A 94 1.21 13.47 -6.41
CA ALA A 94 2.11 14.56 -6.04
C ALA A 94 3.54 14.06 -5.79
N GLN A 95 4.47 14.99 -5.85
CA GLN A 95 5.90 14.78 -5.64
C GLN A 95 6.35 15.67 -4.49
N ASP A 96 6.81 15.06 -3.40
CA ASP A 96 7.44 15.80 -2.30
C ASP A 96 8.94 15.53 -2.24
N PRO A 97 9.77 16.35 -2.94
CA PRO A 97 11.22 16.13 -2.98
C PRO A 97 11.91 16.37 -1.64
N ASN A 98 11.22 17.00 -0.68
CA ASN A 98 11.75 17.30 0.64
C ASN A 98 11.31 16.29 1.70
N TYR A 99 10.56 15.26 1.30
CA TYR A 99 10.14 14.23 2.24
C TYR A 99 11.36 13.50 2.81
N GLN A 100 11.38 13.42 4.13
CA GLN A 100 12.30 12.58 4.87
C GLN A 100 11.46 11.72 5.80
N ASP A 101 11.60 10.41 5.69
CA ASP A 101 10.95 9.52 6.63
C ASP A 101 11.71 9.59 7.97
N SER A 102 11.06 10.10 9.01
CA SER A 102 11.62 10.12 10.37
C SER A 102 11.81 8.72 10.95
N THR A 103 11.26 7.70 10.29
CA THR A 103 11.28 6.30 10.70
C THR A 103 12.12 5.41 9.79
N LEU A 104 13.09 6.00 9.05
CA LEU A 104 13.91 5.25 8.08
C LEU A 104 14.70 4.09 8.72
N SER A 105 15.02 4.17 10.02
CA SER A 105 15.72 3.09 10.73
C SER A 105 14.80 1.98 11.25
N GLU A 106 13.48 2.16 11.18
CA GLU A 106 12.54 1.13 11.61
C GLU A 106 12.53 -0.05 10.63
N ILE A 107 12.43 -1.25 11.18
CA ILE A 107 12.17 -2.45 10.39
C ILE A 107 10.77 -2.38 9.80
N THR A 108 10.67 -2.54 8.48
CA THR A 108 9.42 -2.48 7.73
C THR A 108 9.08 -3.79 7.02
N SER A 109 10.04 -4.71 6.89
CA SER A 109 9.83 -6.02 6.26
C SER A 109 10.68 -7.11 6.92
N ILE A 110 10.22 -8.35 6.78
CA ILE A 110 10.82 -9.57 7.33
C ILE A 110 10.84 -10.62 6.23
N ASN A 111 12.02 -11.16 5.95
CA ASN A 111 12.25 -12.30 5.09
C ASN A 111 12.50 -13.55 5.96
N PRO A 112 11.45 -14.34 6.28
CA PRO A 112 11.59 -15.49 7.17
C PRO A 112 12.47 -16.59 6.58
N ALA A 113 12.52 -16.73 5.25
CA ALA A 113 13.35 -17.74 4.60
C ALA A 113 14.86 -17.47 4.75
N MET A 114 15.23 -16.20 4.92
CA MET A 114 16.62 -15.79 5.15
C MET A 114 16.93 -15.53 6.64
N GLY A 115 15.91 -15.49 7.52
CA GLY A 115 16.10 -15.08 8.92
C GLY A 115 16.52 -13.61 9.06
N LEU A 116 16.06 -12.75 8.14
CA LEU A 116 16.45 -11.34 8.07
C LEU A 116 15.24 -10.41 8.11
N ALA A 117 15.44 -9.23 8.66
CA ALA A 117 14.51 -8.13 8.62
C ALA A 117 15.19 -6.87 8.08
N HIS A 118 14.46 -6.07 7.32
CA HIS A 118 14.99 -4.87 6.67
C HIS A 118 14.18 -3.63 7.01
N ASN A 119 14.88 -2.50 7.03
CA ASN A 119 14.23 -1.19 6.98
C ASN A 119 13.75 -0.87 5.55
N ALA A 120 13.12 0.30 5.35
CA ALA A 120 12.39 0.60 4.12
C ALA A 120 13.24 0.58 2.83
N ASP A 121 14.49 1.06 2.89
CA ASP A 121 15.41 1.12 1.76
C ASP A 121 16.40 -0.07 1.70
N PHE A 122 16.31 -0.99 2.65
CA PHE A 122 17.13 -2.18 2.80
C PHE A 122 18.61 -1.85 3.07
N SER A 123 18.92 -0.66 3.57
CA SER A 123 20.26 -0.28 4.03
C SER A 123 20.59 -0.81 5.42
N ILE A 124 19.57 -1.11 6.23
CA ILE A 124 19.69 -1.75 7.54
C ILE A 124 19.11 -3.15 7.42
N GLU A 125 19.95 -4.11 7.78
CA GLU A 125 19.62 -5.52 7.87
C GLU A 125 19.81 -5.97 9.32
N GLN A 126 18.85 -6.73 9.83
CA GLN A 126 18.87 -7.28 11.18
C GLN A 126 18.50 -8.76 11.14
N GLU A 127 19.32 -9.60 11.79
CA GLU A 127 18.97 -11.01 12.02
C GLU A 127 17.73 -11.12 12.90
N ILE A 128 16.86 -12.06 12.55
CA ILE A 128 15.64 -12.35 13.30
C ILE A 128 15.44 -13.86 13.41
N ASP A 129 15.13 -14.30 14.62
CA ASP A 129 14.78 -15.70 14.89
C ASP A 129 13.52 -16.11 14.14
N GLU A 130 13.46 -17.37 13.67
CA GLU A 130 12.35 -17.89 12.86
C GLU A 130 11.00 -17.77 13.58
N GLU A 131 10.95 -18.08 14.88
CA GLU A 131 9.70 -18.01 15.64
C GLU A 131 9.30 -16.55 15.89
N ASP A 132 10.25 -15.66 16.21
CA ASP A 132 9.95 -14.22 16.33
C ASP A 132 9.46 -13.62 15.01
N ALA A 133 10.11 -13.97 13.89
CA ALA A 133 9.67 -13.58 12.55
C ALA A 133 8.25 -14.05 12.27
N ARG A 134 7.95 -15.33 12.53
CA ARG A 134 6.64 -15.93 12.35
C ARG A 134 5.58 -15.24 13.20
N GLN A 135 5.87 -14.96 14.48
CA GLN A 135 4.93 -14.28 15.37
C GLN A 135 4.65 -12.83 14.94
N LYS A 136 5.68 -12.11 14.47
CA LYS A 136 5.51 -10.74 13.93
C LYS A 136 4.68 -10.73 12.65
N ILE A 137 4.97 -11.63 11.71
CA ILE A 137 4.21 -11.75 10.45
C ILE A 137 2.76 -12.20 10.70
N LEU A 138 2.53 -13.11 11.65
CA LEU A 138 1.17 -13.54 12.02
C LEU A 138 0.32 -12.37 12.55
N LYS A 139 0.93 -11.45 13.31
CA LYS A 139 0.29 -10.24 13.81
C LYS A 139 0.09 -9.19 12.71
N SER A 140 1.08 -9.05 11.82
CA SER A 140 1.08 -8.07 10.73
C SER A 140 1.66 -8.69 9.46
N ILE A 141 0.77 -9.27 8.66
CA ILE A 141 1.12 -9.98 7.43
C ILE A 141 1.82 -9.07 6.40
N GLU A 142 1.59 -7.76 6.50
CA GLU A 142 2.17 -6.73 5.63
C GLU A 142 3.68 -6.60 5.79
N LEU A 143 4.23 -7.14 6.90
CA LEU A 143 5.67 -7.24 7.15
C LEU A 143 6.34 -8.32 6.30
N LEU A 144 5.60 -9.25 5.69
CA LEU A 144 6.23 -10.27 4.85
C LEU A 144 6.95 -9.59 3.68
N GLU A 145 8.25 -9.86 3.55
CA GLU A 145 9.11 -9.26 2.53
C GLU A 145 8.88 -9.87 1.15
N THR A 146 7.78 -9.46 0.52
CA THR A 146 7.47 -9.82 -0.86
C THR A 146 6.94 -8.59 -1.59
N PRO A 147 7.15 -8.48 -2.91
CA PRO A 147 6.50 -7.45 -3.70
C PRO A 147 4.99 -7.71 -3.76
N ASN A 148 4.20 -6.81 -3.16
CA ASN A 148 2.74 -6.97 -3.08
C ASN A 148 2.04 -6.32 -4.28
N SER A 149 1.08 -7.06 -4.84
CA SER A 149 0.18 -6.62 -5.90
C SER A 149 -1.13 -6.04 -5.34
N HIS A 150 -2.04 -5.58 -6.19
CA HIS A 150 -3.30 -4.97 -5.78
C HIS A 150 -4.16 -5.91 -4.94
N TYR A 151 -4.23 -7.19 -5.29
CA TYR A 151 -4.94 -8.22 -4.52
C TYR A 151 -4.44 -8.32 -3.07
N HIS A 152 -3.12 -8.29 -2.89
CA HIS A 152 -2.51 -8.30 -1.56
C HIS A 152 -2.89 -7.06 -0.75
N ILE A 153 -2.88 -5.88 -1.39
CA ILE A 153 -3.32 -4.63 -0.75
C ILE A 153 -4.79 -4.69 -0.36
N LEU A 154 -5.65 -5.26 -1.19
CA LEU A 154 -7.06 -5.50 -0.85
C LEU A 154 -7.18 -6.43 0.37
N SER A 155 -6.47 -7.56 0.43
CA SER A 155 -6.45 -8.43 1.62
C SER A 155 -6.02 -7.70 2.89
N PHE A 156 -4.97 -6.86 2.81
CA PHE A 156 -4.48 -6.09 3.94
C PHE A 156 -5.51 -5.05 4.40
N LEU A 157 -6.15 -4.36 3.46
CA LEU A 157 -7.23 -3.41 3.75
C LEU A 157 -8.45 -4.10 4.37
N ILE A 158 -8.87 -5.27 3.86
CA ILE A 158 -9.96 -6.06 4.44
C ILE A 158 -9.64 -6.40 5.90
N ARG A 159 -8.39 -6.78 6.20
CA ARG A 159 -7.96 -7.13 7.56
C ARG A 159 -7.93 -5.91 8.50
N ARG A 160 -7.45 -4.76 8.01
CA ARG A 160 -7.15 -3.57 8.83
C ARG A 160 -8.30 -2.58 8.93
N LYS A 161 -9.11 -2.48 7.88
CA LYS A 161 -10.20 -1.51 7.69
C LYS A 161 -11.41 -2.15 7.00
N PRO A 162 -12.01 -3.21 7.57
CA PRO A 162 -13.16 -3.89 6.96
C PRO A 162 -14.36 -2.96 6.70
N GLU A 163 -14.49 -1.86 7.45
CA GLU A 163 -15.59 -0.90 7.33
C GLU A 163 -15.61 -0.11 6.02
N ILE A 164 -14.49 -0.04 5.27
CA ILE A 164 -14.46 0.62 3.95
C ILE A 164 -15.09 -0.25 2.85
N PHE A 165 -15.22 -1.56 3.10
CA PHE A 165 -15.89 -2.50 2.20
C PHE A 165 -17.39 -2.55 2.53
N ASN A 166 -18.05 -1.41 2.32
CA ASN A 166 -19.47 -1.21 2.61
C ASN A 166 -20.30 -0.83 1.37
N LEU A 167 -19.67 -0.88 0.19
CA LEU A 167 -20.32 -0.66 -1.09
C LEU A 167 -20.91 -1.98 -1.61
N PRO A 168 -21.92 -1.92 -2.49
CA PRO A 168 -22.40 -3.09 -3.22
C PRO A 168 -21.25 -3.77 -3.96
N ILE A 169 -21.28 -5.11 -4.03
CA ILE A 169 -20.18 -5.92 -4.58
C ILE A 169 -19.83 -5.52 -6.03
N GLU A 170 -20.82 -5.09 -6.80
CA GLU A 170 -20.69 -4.63 -8.19
C GLU A 170 -19.82 -3.37 -8.30
N SER A 171 -19.72 -2.59 -7.23
CA SER A 171 -18.87 -1.39 -7.18
C SER A 171 -17.38 -1.75 -7.22
N PHE A 172 -17.01 -2.97 -6.83
CA PHE A 172 -15.62 -3.43 -6.84
C PHE A 172 -15.17 -4.01 -8.19
N ALA A 173 -15.99 -3.88 -9.23
CA ALA A 173 -15.70 -4.33 -10.58
C ALA A 173 -15.19 -5.79 -10.60
N GLU A 174 -14.02 -6.05 -11.19
CA GLU A 174 -13.41 -7.37 -11.31
C GLU A 174 -12.86 -7.96 -9.99
N PHE A 175 -12.86 -7.19 -8.90
CA PHE A 175 -12.39 -7.64 -7.59
C PHE A 175 -13.51 -8.14 -6.67
N GLY A 176 -14.77 -8.06 -7.08
CA GLY A 176 -15.93 -8.41 -6.25
C GLY A 176 -15.81 -9.81 -5.64
N ASP A 177 -15.67 -10.84 -6.46
CA ASP A 177 -15.57 -12.24 -5.99
C ASP A 177 -14.41 -12.43 -5.02
N PHE A 178 -13.22 -11.91 -5.36
CA PHE A 178 -12.05 -11.96 -4.50
C PHE A 178 -12.29 -11.29 -3.15
N ILE A 179 -12.86 -10.08 -3.15
CA ILE A 179 -13.14 -9.34 -1.91
C ILE A 179 -14.13 -10.10 -1.05
N SER A 180 -15.19 -10.65 -1.64
CA SER A 180 -16.19 -11.44 -0.91
C SER A 180 -15.55 -12.66 -0.23
N ASP A 181 -14.81 -13.46 -1.00
CA ASP A 181 -14.16 -14.68 -0.52
C ASP A 181 -13.13 -14.37 0.57
N GLU A 182 -12.27 -13.37 0.34
CA GLU A 182 -11.21 -13.00 1.28
C GLU A 182 -11.79 -12.36 2.55
N PHE A 183 -12.87 -11.58 2.44
CA PHE A 183 -13.58 -11.04 3.61
C PHE A 183 -14.19 -12.16 4.46
N GLN A 184 -14.85 -13.13 3.84
CA GLN A 184 -15.40 -14.29 4.55
C GLN A 184 -14.29 -15.10 5.22
N LYS A 185 -13.17 -15.32 4.54
CA LYS A 185 -12.03 -16.05 5.07
C LYS A 185 -11.38 -15.37 6.27
N ILE A 186 -11.26 -14.04 6.26
CA ILE A 186 -10.62 -13.26 7.34
C ILE A 186 -11.57 -13.02 8.51
N HIS A 187 -12.83 -12.68 8.25
CA HIS A 187 -13.79 -12.22 9.28
C HIS A 187 -14.85 -13.26 9.66
N HIS A 188 -14.83 -14.43 9.03
CA HIS A 188 -15.79 -15.53 9.27
C HIS A 188 -17.26 -15.10 9.15
N ARG A 189 -17.54 -14.13 8.28
CA ARG A 189 -18.87 -13.62 7.94
C ARG A 189 -18.88 -13.05 6.53
N ASN A 190 -20.04 -13.05 5.88
CA ASN A 190 -20.18 -12.47 4.55
C ASN A 190 -19.98 -10.95 4.59
N LEU A 191 -19.50 -10.41 3.47
CA LEU A 191 -19.61 -9.00 3.18
C LEU A 191 -21.10 -8.63 3.20
N LYS A 192 -21.45 -7.45 3.74
CA LYS A 192 -22.85 -7.03 3.74
C LYS A 192 -23.27 -6.76 2.30
N GLU A 193 -24.35 -7.40 1.87
CA GLU A 193 -25.07 -7.08 0.64
C GLU A 193 -25.66 -5.67 0.69
#